data_AF-A0A955DZP7-F1
#
_entry.id   AF-A0A955DZP7-F1
#
_cell.length_a   1.000
_cell.length_b   1.000
_cell.length_c   1.000
_cell.angle_alpha   90.00
_cell.angle_beta   90.00
_cell.angle_gamma   90.00
#
_symmetry.space_group_name_H-M   'P 1'
#
loop_
_entity.id
_entity.type
_entity.pdbx_description
1 polymer ?
#
loop_
_entity_poly.entity_id
_entity_poly.type
_entity_poly.pdbx_seq_one_letter_code
_entity_poly.pdbx_strand_id
1 'polypeptide(L)'
;MERPQSASVLDQVRVRGQYERLPTNTAHLAAELSVPQDVARLTRDFDDGSTPLRDVGRMFTAQRTAILESYQAGTIGNMVTTHPEILFIPVKNLHERVVSGNQDQPIGHNFFVNAAGFLDARLPWARQFNELLQRRTGASIYDIAESNDSAGKDRLLAAITKNPDEELMITLAVYLAGRSLEGEKYLKQHYGEVLEHAKGNVYATTQSIGSTTGLRIDMLERAAGQLQRVTFGSFDHLKGLVTSDNSGAAGDYQIGSLRVEIQFDGSVRSARLRSDSDAYYVVAHELHHAGSAQTQENYRCGLQINGEGLEANEGMTEYLAQLSIGSPGIERVTDGLRIRQDVPYRVPVFAMLELHEQFKAGKNNHFAVLFNAYHGDVRGQAQLEQALDAFYRQDVAISGQLSK
;
A
#
# COMPACT_ATOMS: atom_id res chain seq x y z
N MET A 1 -41.27 -8.64 26.58
CA MET A 1 -40.91 -9.04 25.20
C MET A 1 -39.91 -8.03 24.69
N GLU A 2 -38.64 -8.34 24.91
CA GLU A 2 -37.51 -7.54 24.44
C GLU A 2 -37.30 -7.78 22.95
N ARG A 3 -37.08 -6.69 22.20
CA ARG A 3 -36.67 -6.76 20.80
C ARG A 3 -35.22 -7.23 20.73
N PRO A 4 -34.84 -8.14 19.82
CA PRO A 4 -33.45 -8.47 19.62
C PRO A 4 -32.71 -7.23 19.12
N GLN A 5 -31.58 -6.93 19.76
CA GLN A 5 -30.63 -5.91 19.34
C GLN A 5 -30.20 -6.20 17.90
N SER A 6 -30.48 -5.24 17.01
CA SER A 6 -29.99 -5.26 15.64
C SER A 6 -28.47 -5.34 15.65
N ALA A 7 -27.93 -6.44 15.11
CA ALA A 7 -26.52 -6.58 14.81
C ALA A 7 -26.04 -5.34 14.05
N SER A 8 -24.88 -4.82 14.45
CA SER A 8 -24.20 -3.70 13.79
C SER A 8 -24.12 -3.97 12.30
N VAL A 9 -24.90 -3.23 11.53
CA VAL A 9 -24.74 -3.14 10.08
C VAL A 9 -23.35 -2.57 9.88
N LEU A 10 -22.39 -3.44 9.56
CA LEU A 10 -21.14 -3.06 8.93
C LEU A 10 -21.54 -2.16 7.76
N ASP A 11 -21.33 -0.86 7.93
CA ASP A 11 -21.52 0.13 6.88
C ASP A 11 -20.79 -0.41 5.67
N GLN A 12 -21.57 -0.68 4.64
CA GLN A 12 -21.19 -1.31 3.38
C GLN A 12 -20.20 -0.43 2.64
N VAL A 13 -18.94 -0.45 3.06
CA VAL A 13 -17.84 0.07 2.25
C VAL A 13 -17.61 -0.97 1.15
N ARG A 14 -18.20 -0.69 -0.01
CA ARG A 14 -18.03 -1.48 -1.23
C ARG A 14 -16.53 -1.58 -1.56
N VAL A 15 -15.89 -2.68 -1.20
CA VAL A 15 -14.67 -3.13 -1.89
C VAL A 15 -15.13 -3.71 -3.22
N ARG A 16 -15.40 -2.84 -4.20
CA ARG A 16 -15.71 -3.25 -5.58
C ARG A 16 -14.40 -3.53 -6.31
N GLY A 17 -13.93 -4.78 -6.21
CA GLY A 17 -12.99 -5.36 -7.17
C GLY A 17 -13.66 -5.70 -8.50
N GLN A 18 -14.32 -4.71 -9.16
CA GLN A 18 -14.67 -4.85 -10.57
C GLN A 18 -13.47 -4.39 -11.39
N TYR A 19 -12.51 -5.28 -11.58
CA TYR A 19 -11.45 -5.06 -12.57
C TYR A 19 -11.99 -5.40 -13.96
N GLU A 20 -11.55 -4.65 -14.97
CA GLU A 20 -11.55 -5.16 -16.34
C GLU A 20 -10.66 -6.40 -16.32
N ARG A 21 -11.27 -7.60 -16.38
CA ARG A 21 -10.54 -8.86 -16.52
C ARG A 21 -9.75 -8.81 -17.82
N LEU A 22 -8.49 -8.38 -17.76
CA LEU A 22 -7.56 -8.62 -18.84
C LEU A 22 -7.36 -10.14 -18.91
N PRO A 23 -7.54 -10.77 -20.08
CA PRO A 23 -7.23 -12.18 -20.22
C PRO A 23 -5.78 -12.41 -19.81
N THR A 24 -5.55 -13.24 -18.79
CA THR A 24 -4.19 -13.63 -18.38
C THR A 24 -3.70 -14.75 -19.27
N ASN A 25 -2.56 -14.55 -19.94
CA ASN A 25 -1.84 -15.63 -20.61
C ASN A 25 -0.96 -16.37 -19.59
N THR A 26 -1.45 -17.51 -19.11
CA THR A 26 -0.79 -18.30 -18.06
C THR A 26 0.60 -18.79 -18.45
N ALA A 27 0.84 -19.10 -19.72
CA ALA A 27 2.15 -19.51 -20.22
C ALA A 27 3.16 -18.36 -20.17
N HIS A 28 2.74 -17.16 -20.60
CA HIS A 28 3.56 -15.96 -20.54
C HIS A 28 3.83 -15.55 -19.09
N LEU A 29 2.79 -15.48 -18.25
CA LEU A 29 2.93 -15.17 -16.83
C LEU A 29 3.86 -16.16 -16.11
N ALA A 30 3.73 -17.46 -16.38
CA ALA A 30 4.63 -18.46 -15.80
C ALA A 30 6.09 -18.26 -16.25
N ALA A 31 6.33 -17.87 -17.50
CA ALA A 31 7.67 -17.57 -18.00
C ALA A 31 8.27 -16.37 -17.26
N GLU A 32 7.52 -15.27 -17.14
CA GLU A 32 7.94 -14.04 -16.46
C GLU A 32 8.21 -14.30 -14.96
N LEU A 33 7.33 -15.03 -14.27
CA LEU A 33 7.51 -15.38 -12.85
C LEU A 33 8.70 -16.32 -12.63
N SER A 34 9.10 -17.09 -13.64
CA SER A 34 10.25 -18.00 -13.58
C SER A 34 11.60 -17.29 -13.77
N VAL A 35 11.59 -16.00 -14.14
CA VAL A 35 12.82 -15.21 -14.27
C VAL A 35 13.50 -15.08 -12.91
N PRO A 36 14.82 -15.30 -12.80
CA PRO A 36 15.54 -15.17 -11.54
C PRO A 36 15.34 -13.80 -10.89
N GLN A 37 15.05 -13.81 -9.59
CA GLN A 37 14.76 -12.62 -8.78
C GLN A 37 15.99 -12.23 -7.93
N ASP A 38 16.28 -10.93 -7.76
CA ASP A 38 17.21 -10.50 -6.71
C ASP A 38 16.45 -10.38 -5.39
N VAL A 39 16.32 -11.52 -4.71
CA VAL A 39 15.49 -11.68 -3.51
C VAL A 39 15.95 -10.86 -2.30
N ALA A 40 17.17 -10.31 -2.31
CA ALA A 40 17.73 -9.55 -1.19
C ALA A 40 17.73 -8.03 -1.42
N ARG A 41 17.62 -7.58 -2.67
CA ARG A 41 17.76 -6.16 -3.03
C ARG A 41 16.74 -5.25 -2.35
N LEU A 42 15.46 -5.62 -2.32
CA LEU A 42 14.45 -4.82 -1.62
C LEU A 42 14.79 -4.59 -0.15
N THR A 43 15.30 -5.61 0.54
CA THR A 43 15.70 -5.49 1.95
C THR A 43 16.89 -4.54 2.11
N ARG A 44 17.91 -4.65 1.25
CA ARG A 44 19.03 -3.70 1.23
C ARG A 44 18.53 -2.28 0.96
N ASP A 45 17.81 -2.06 -0.13
CA ASP A 45 17.31 -0.73 -0.51
C ASP A 45 16.43 -0.12 0.59
N PHE A 46 15.68 -0.93 1.34
CA PHE A 46 14.90 -0.47 2.48
C PHE A 46 15.79 -0.08 3.68
N ASP A 47 16.72 -0.95 4.07
CA ASP A 47 17.65 -0.71 5.19
C ASP A 47 18.54 0.51 4.91
N ASP A 48 18.91 0.73 3.65
CA ASP A 48 19.72 1.85 3.16
C ASP A 48 18.90 3.15 3.03
N GLY A 49 17.58 3.07 3.20
CA GLY A 49 16.65 4.20 3.05
C GLY A 49 16.43 4.65 1.60
N SER A 50 16.81 3.82 0.62
CA SER A 50 16.67 4.05 -0.82
C SER A 50 15.28 3.67 -1.37
N THR A 51 14.41 3.08 -0.56
CA THR A 51 13.01 2.88 -0.96
C THR A 51 12.26 4.21 -1.02
N PRO A 52 11.43 4.45 -2.07
CA PRO A 52 10.63 5.66 -2.14
C PRO A 52 9.63 5.73 -0.98
N LEU A 53 9.05 6.91 -0.81
CA LEU A 53 7.92 7.17 0.05
C LEU A 53 6.75 7.52 -0.86
N ARG A 54 5.59 6.96 -0.57
CA ARG A 54 4.35 7.28 -1.27
C ARG A 54 3.75 8.59 -0.75
N ASP A 55 4.49 9.67 -0.88
CA ASP A 55 4.07 11.01 -0.50
C ASP A 55 3.99 11.95 -1.71
N VAL A 56 3.60 13.20 -1.45
CA VAL A 56 3.47 14.21 -2.51
C VAL A 56 4.81 14.61 -3.14
N GLY A 57 5.93 14.43 -2.43
CA GLY A 57 7.27 14.71 -2.94
C GLY A 57 7.97 13.51 -3.57
N ARG A 58 7.46 12.29 -3.42
CA ARG A 58 8.13 11.04 -3.84
C ARG A 58 9.60 10.97 -3.38
N MET A 59 9.83 11.30 -2.11
CA MET A 59 11.17 11.26 -1.49
C MET A 59 11.63 9.82 -1.23
N PHE A 60 12.95 9.60 -1.17
CA PHE A 60 13.49 8.42 -0.49
C PHE A 60 13.52 8.63 1.03
N THR A 61 13.52 7.53 1.80
CA THR A 61 13.57 7.59 3.27
C THR A 61 14.82 8.32 3.75
N ALA A 62 15.98 8.01 3.16
CA ALA A 62 17.25 8.67 3.47
C ALA A 62 17.21 10.18 3.16
N GLN A 63 16.60 10.58 2.05
CA GLN A 63 16.41 12.00 1.70
C GLN A 63 15.54 12.72 2.74
N ARG A 64 14.38 12.15 3.10
CA ARG A 64 13.51 12.71 4.14
C ARG A 64 14.24 12.88 5.47
N THR A 65 14.98 11.86 5.90
CA THR A 65 15.76 11.89 7.15
C THR A 65 16.81 12.99 7.11
N ALA A 66 17.61 13.06 6.04
CA ALA A 66 18.66 14.06 5.89
C ALA A 66 18.11 15.51 5.97
N ILE A 67 16.99 15.78 5.28
CA ILE A 67 16.31 17.08 5.31
C ILE A 67 15.91 17.45 6.74
N LEU A 68 15.26 16.54 7.46
CA LEU A 68 14.73 16.81 8.80
C LEU A 68 15.85 16.95 9.85
N GLU A 69 16.89 16.13 9.79
CA GLU A 69 18.04 16.23 10.69
C GLU A 69 18.78 17.55 10.47
N SER A 70 18.99 17.97 9.22
CA SER A 70 19.66 19.23 8.91
C SER A 70 18.81 20.45 9.27
N TYR A 71 17.49 20.34 9.15
CA TYR A 71 16.57 21.37 9.64
C TYR A 71 16.66 21.52 11.16
N GLN A 72 16.65 20.40 11.90
CA GLN A 72 16.76 20.40 13.36
C GLN A 72 18.12 20.92 13.85
N ALA A 73 19.19 20.61 13.13
CA ALA A 73 20.55 21.08 13.43
C ALA A 73 20.79 22.54 13.01
N GLY A 74 19.87 23.18 12.28
CA GLY A 74 20.05 24.53 11.75
C GLY A 74 21.08 24.62 10.61
N THR A 75 21.41 23.49 9.97
CA THR A 75 22.43 23.39 8.91
C THR A 75 21.84 23.19 7.52
N ILE A 76 20.51 23.25 7.37
CA ILE A 76 19.80 22.99 6.11
C ILE A 76 20.28 23.88 4.95
N GLY A 77 20.73 25.10 5.22
CA GLY A 77 21.30 25.99 4.19
C GLY A 77 22.57 25.42 3.54
N ASN A 78 23.36 24.62 4.27
CA ASN A 78 24.55 23.97 3.72
C ASN A 78 24.21 22.91 2.66
N MET A 79 23.00 22.33 2.71
CA MET A 79 22.57 21.34 1.72
C MET A 79 22.39 21.95 0.34
N VAL A 80 22.09 23.24 0.25
CA VAL A 80 21.95 23.93 -1.05
C VAL A 80 23.24 23.90 -1.86
N THR A 81 24.39 23.94 -1.18
CA THR A 81 25.70 23.97 -1.84
C THR A 81 26.32 22.58 -1.95
N THR A 82 26.08 21.70 -0.97
CA THR A 82 26.72 20.38 -0.90
C THR A 82 25.93 19.28 -1.59
N HIS A 83 24.60 19.29 -1.45
CA HIS A 83 23.68 18.26 -1.93
C HIS A 83 22.32 18.86 -2.36
N PRO A 84 22.29 19.81 -3.31
CA PRO A 84 21.06 20.51 -3.69
C PRO A 84 19.96 19.56 -4.18
N GLU A 85 20.33 18.42 -4.76
CA GLU A 85 19.43 17.38 -5.25
C GLU A 85 18.50 16.83 -4.17
N ILE A 86 18.96 16.76 -2.90
CA ILE A 86 18.17 16.27 -1.78
C ILE A 86 16.95 17.17 -1.54
N LEU A 87 17.11 18.49 -1.71
CA LEU A 87 16.05 19.48 -1.52
C LEU A 87 15.22 19.67 -2.79
N PHE A 88 15.87 19.63 -3.95
CA PHE A 88 15.26 19.98 -5.23
C PHE A 88 14.34 18.87 -5.78
N ILE A 89 14.78 17.60 -5.73
CA ILE A 89 14.03 16.48 -6.31
C ILE A 89 12.59 16.39 -5.77
N PRO A 90 12.33 16.49 -4.46
CA PRO A 90 10.98 16.40 -3.92
C PRO A 90 10.06 17.52 -4.41
N VAL A 91 10.60 18.73 -4.53
CA VAL A 91 9.85 19.90 -5.00
C VAL A 91 9.56 19.79 -6.51
N LYS A 92 10.53 19.31 -7.28
CA LYS A 92 10.36 19.02 -8.71
C LYS A 92 9.30 17.94 -8.94
N ASN A 93 9.34 16.84 -8.18
CA ASN A 93 8.35 15.76 -8.29
C ASN A 93 6.94 16.26 -7.99
N LEU A 94 6.80 17.14 -6.98
CA LEU A 94 5.52 17.79 -6.69
C LEU A 94 5.07 18.71 -7.85
N HIS A 95 5.99 19.49 -8.44
CA HIS A 95 5.70 20.31 -9.61
C HIS A 95 5.18 19.47 -10.78
N GLU A 96 5.90 18.41 -11.12
CA GLU A 96 5.52 17.50 -12.19
C GLU A 96 4.15 16.91 -11.90
N ARG A 97 3.91 16.42 -10.67
CA ARG A 97 2.62 15.87 -10.27
C ARG A 97 1.47 16.87 -10.47
N VAL A 98 1.60 18.13 -10.07
CA VAL A 98 0.51 19.12 -10.20
C VAL A 98 0.29 19.59 -11.64
N VAL A 99 1.31 19.59 -12.51
CA VAL A 99 1.18 20.05 -13.90
C VAL A 99 0.80 18.93 -14.88
N SER A 100 1.28 17.70 -14.66
CA SER A 100 1.06 16.56 -15.55
C SER A 100 0.12 15.49 -14.98
N GLY A 101 -0.31 15.62 -13.73
CA GLY A 101 -1.27 14.73 -13.11
C GLY A 101 -2.61 14.74 -13.85
N ASN A 102 -3.37 13.65 -13.70
CA ASN A 102 -4.71 13.55 -14.28
C ASN A 102 -5.57 14.73 -13.77
N GLN A 103 -6.25 15.42 -14.71
CA GLN A 103 -7.01 16.64 -14.45
C GLN A 103 -8.24 16.44 -13.54
N ASP A 104 -8.60 15.20 -13.24
CA ASP A 104 -9.66 14.80 -12.34
C ASP A 104 -9.23 14.75 -10.86
N GLN A 105 -7.92 14.86 -10.57
CA GLN A 105 -7.40 14.92 -9.20
C GLN A 105 -7.01 16.35 -8.81
N PRO A 106 -7.68 16.98 -7.82
CA PRO A 106 -7.37 18.34 -7.42
C PRO A 106 -6.14 18.35 -6.46
N ILE A 107 -4.94 18.19 -7.02
CA ILE A 107 -3.69 17.96 -6.27
C ILE A 107 -3.35 19.13 -5.34
N GLY A 108 -3.39 20.35 -5.85
CA GLY A 108 -3.20 21.58 -5.09
C GLY A 108 -4.31 21.80 -4.07
N HIS A 109 -5.54 21.41 -4.37
CA HIS A 109 -6.60 21.39 -3.36
C HIS A 109 -6.22 20.51 -2.17
N ASN A 110 -5.88 19.24 -2.42
CA ASN A 110 -5.49 18.31 -1.37
C ASN A 110 -4.25 18.80 -0.61
N PHE A 111 -3.27 19.36 -1.32
CA PHE A 111 -2.05 19.92 -0.72
C PHE A 111 -2.35 20.99 0.32
N PHE A 112 -3.09 22.05 -0.06
CA PHE A 112 -3.33 23.19 0.84
C PHE A 112 -4.37 22.88 1.92
N VAL A 113 -5.37 22.06 1.59
CA VAL A 113 -6.39 21.63 2.56
C VAL A 113 -5.77 20.78 3.68
N ASN A 114 -4.81 19.90 3.35
CA ASN A 114 -4.05 19.16 4.36
C ASN A 114 -3.06 20.07 5.12
N ALA A 115 -2.47 21.06 4.43
CA ALA A 115 -1.54 22.00 5.04
C ALA A 115 -2.13 22.77 6.23
N ALA A 116 -3.42 23.12 6.15
CA ALA A 116 -4.13 23.77 7.25
C ALA A 116 -4.11 22.92 8.53
N GLY A 117 -4.25 21.59 8.44
CA GLY A 117 -4.22 20.69 9.60
C GLY A 117 -2.87 20.68 10.33
N PHE A 118 -1.76 20.78 9.60
CA PHE A 118 -0.42 20.84 10.18
C PHE A 118 -0.12 22.18 10.87
N LEU A 119 -0.65 23.28 10.32
CA LEU A 119 -0.59 24.59 10.97
C LEU A 119 -1.35 24.61 12.28
N ASP A 120 -2.54 24.04 12.23
CA ASP A 120 -3.42 23.85 13.35
C ASP A 120 -2.68 23.10 14.48
N ALA A 121 -2.01 22.00 14.14
CA ALA A 121 -1.15 21.21 15.03
C ALA A 121 0.11 21.95 15.52
N ARG A 122 0.31 23.21 15.10
CA ARG A 122 1.40 24.11 15.53
C ARG A 122 2.80 23.60 15.16
N LEU A 123 2.90 22.85 14.07
CA LEU A 123 4.18 22.29 13.63
C LEU A 123 5.10 23.42 13.09
N PRO A 124 6.38 23.50 13.51
CA PRO A 124 7.26 24.61 13.16
C PRO A 124 7.45 24.82 11.65
N TRP A 125 7.67 23.73 10.92
CA TRP A 125 7.87 23.76 9.46
C TRP A 125 6.60 24.16 8.70
N ALA A 126 5.41 23.85 9.23
CA ALA A 126 4.15 24.28 8.64
C ALA A 126 3.95 25.80 8.80
N ARG A 127 4.29 26.33 9.98
CA ARG A 127 4.25 27.76 10.27
C ARG A 127 5.21 28.54 9.38
N GLN A 128 6.45 28.06 9.25
CA GLN A 128 7.46 28.65 8.37
C GLN A 128 6.98 28.71 6.92
N PHE A 129 6.38 27.62 6.41
CA PHE A 129 5.81 27.59 5.07
C PHE A 129 4.65 28.60 4.91
N ASN A 130 3.76 28.70 5.89
CA ASN A 130 2.66 29.66 5.86
C ASN A 130 3.13 31.12 5.87
N GLU A 131 4.08 31.46 6.73
CA GLU A 131 4.65 32.82 6.82
C GLU A 131 5.34 33.21 5.51
N LEU A 132 6.09 32.27 4.91
CA LEU A 132 6.73 32.47 3.62
C LEU A 132 5.71 32.68 2.50
N LEU A 133 4.67 31.84 2.47
CA LEU A 133 3.61 31.90 1.48
C LEU A 133 2.86 33.24 1.58
N GLN A 134 2.45 33.63 2.78
CA GLN A 134 1.77 34.90 3.04
C GLN A 134 2.62 36.09 2.60
N ARG A 135 3.92 36.08 2.89
CA ARG A 135 4.84 37.14 2.46
C ARG A 135 4.95 37.25 0.93
N ARG A 136 4.88 36.12 0.21
CA ARG A 136 5.09 36.07 -1.24
C ARG A 136 3.82 36.24 -2.07
N THR A 137 2.69 35.79 -1.55
CA THR A 137 1.41 35.75 -2.29
C THR A 137 0.36 36.67 -1.71
N GLY A 138 0.57 37.17 -0.48
CA GLY A 138 -0.43 37.93 0.28
C GLY A 138 -1.50 37.06 0.94
N ALA A 139 -1.50 35.75 0.70
CA ALA A 139 -2.50 34.81 1.22
C ALA A 139 -1.85 33.76 2.13
N SER A 140 -2.44 33.56 3.30
CA SER A 140 -2.07 32.45 4.20
C SER A 140 -2.58 31.12 3.66
N ILE A 141 -2.10 30.01 4.22
CA ILE A 141 -2.60 28.67 3.91
C ILE A 141 -4.09 28.55 4.25
N TYR A 142 -4.58 29.22 5.32
CA TYR A 142 -6.01 29.21 5.66
C TYR A 142 -6.83 29.89 4.55
N ASP A 143 -6.42 31.09 4.12
CA ASP A 143 -7.11 31.83 3.05
C ASP A 143 -7.18 31.00 1.76
N ILE A 144 -6.08 30.31 1.42
CA ILE A 144 -6.01 29.46 0.25
C ILE A 144 -6.89 28.22 0.44
N ALA A 145 -6.80 27.52 1.57
CA ALA A 145 -7.54 26.29 1.82
C ALA A 145 -9.07 26.51 1.78
N GLU A 146 -9.54 27.63 2.34
CA GLU A 146 -10.97 28.02 2.39
C GLU A 146 -11.52 28.49 1.04
N SER A 147 -10.66 28.86 0.08
CA SER A 147 -11.09 29.24 -1.27
C SER A 147 -11.79 28.08 -2.01
N ASN A 148 -12.90 28.38 -2.69
CA ASN A 148 -13.59 27.42 -3.54
C ASN A 148 -12.93 27.25 -4.93
N ASP A 149 -11.92 28.05 -5.28
CA ASP A 149 -11.20 27.96 -6.56
C ASP A 149 -10.13 26.84 -6.54
N SER A 150 -10.56 25.58 -6.71
CA SER A 150 -9.64 24.43 -6.78
C SER A 150 -8.61 24.56 -7.90
N ALA A 151 -8.99 25.08 -9.07
CA ALA A 151 -8.05 25.29 -10.17
C ALA A 151 -7.02 26.40 -9.83
N GLY A 152 -7.42 27.41 -9.06
CA GLY A 152 -6.52 28.42 -8.51
C GLY A 152 -5.49 27.84 -7.55
N LYS A 153 -5.89 26.87 -6.72
CA LYS A 153 -4.98 26.16 -5.82
C LYS A 153 -3.91 25.38 -6.61
N ASP A 154 -4.30 24.69 -7.67
CA ASP A 154 -3.37 23.96 -8.54
C ASP A 154 -2.40 24.91 -9.25
N ARG A 155 -2.92 26.01 -9.83
CA ARG A 155 -2.09 27.05 -10.47
C ARG A 155 -1.09 27.66 -9.50
N LEU A 156 -1.51 27.96 -8.26
CA LEU A 156 -0.63 28.49 -7.23
C LEU A 156 0.46 27.49 -6.87
N LEU A 157 0.09 26.23 -6.61
CA LEU A 157 1.05 25.18 -6.27
C LEU A 157 2.06 24.95 -7.41
N ALA A 158 1.59 24.93 -8.66
CA ALA A 158 2.45 24.83 -9.83
C ALA A 158 3.42 26.03 -9.92
N ALA A 159 2.94 27.24 -9.65
CA ALA A 159 3.75 28.46 -9.70
C ALA A 159 4.87 28.47 -8.65
N ILE A 160 4.58 28.10 -7.41
CA ILE A 160 5.58 28.10 -6.32
C ILE A 160 6.57 26.93 -6.41
N THR A 161 6.29 25.90 -7.23
CA THR A 161 7.14 24.72 -7.39
C THR A 161 7.92 24.68 -8.71
N LYS A 162 7.58 25.51 -9.71
CA LYS A 162 8.19 25.47 -11.05
C LYS A 162 9.69 25.74 -11.05
N ASN A 163 10.13 26.76 -10.32
CA ASN A 163 11.52 27.19 -10.16
C ASN A 163 11.63 27.99 -8.85
N PRO A 164 11.52 27.34 -7.68
CA PRO A 164 11.63 28.03 -6.41
C PRO A 164 13.05 28.61 -6.25
N ASP A 165 13.15 29.79 -5.65
CA ASP A 165 14.44 30.26 -5.15
C ASP A 165 14.88 29.44 -3.92
N GLU A 166 16.09 29.71 -3.42
CA GLU A 166 16.70 28.95 -2.34
C GLU A 166 15.81 28.86 -1.09
N GLU A 167 15.27 30.00 -0.63
CA GLU A 167 14.45 30.07 0.57
C GLU A 167 13.15 29.26 0.41
N LEU A 168 12.50 29.37 -0.75
CA LEU A 168 11.27 28.64 -1.04
C LEU A 168 11.54 27.15 -1.25
N MET A 169 12.66 26.78 -1.89
CA MET A 169 13.06 25.40 -2.09
C MET A 169 13.31 24.71 -0.74
N ILE A 170 14.12 25.30 0.13
CA ILE A 170 14.38 24.78 1.48
C ILE A 170 13.05 24.62 2.25
N THR A 171 12.24 25.67 2.27
CA THR A 171 11.00 25.68 3.05
C THR A 171 10.01 24.62 2.55
N LEU A 172 9.85 24.47 1.23
CA LEU A 172 9.02 23.42 0.65
C LEU A 172 9.58 22.02 0.92
N ALA A 173 10.89 21.80 0.77
CA ALA A 173 11.50 20.50 1.03
C ALA A 173 11.34 20.08 2.50
N VAL A 174 11.59 20.99 3.44
CA VAL A 174 11.38 20.75 4.88
C VAL A 174 9.90 20.50 5.19
N TYR A 175 8.99 21.29 4.61
CA TYR A 175 7.56 21.09 4.76
C TYR A 175 7.12 19.70 4.25
N LEU A 176 7.60 19.28 3.06
CA LEU A 176 7.32 17.98 2.48
C LEU A 176 7.89 16.82 3.31
N ALA A 177 9.12 16.95 3.80
CA ALA A 177 9.72 15.93 4.65
C ALA A 177 8.97 15.82 6.00
N GLY A 178 8.60 16.96 6.58
CA GLY A 178 7.88 17.06 7.85
C GLY A 178 6.50 16.44 7.77
N ARG A 179 5.68 16.83 6.78
CA ARG A 179 4.35 16.24 6.57
C ARG A 179 4.41 14.73 6.35
N SER A 180 5.44 14.27 5.63
CA SER A 180 5.66 12.86 5.31
C SER A 180 5.94 12.05 6.59
N LEU A 181 6.78 12.57 7.49
CA LEU A 181 7.06 11.94 8.77
C LEU A 181 5.83 11.93 9.71
N GLU A 182 5.06 13.01 9.76
CA GLU A 182 3.90 13.07 10.65
C GLU A 182 2.77 12.11 10.24
N GLY A 183 2.57 11.87 8.94
CA GLY A 183 1.64 10.83 8.47
C GLY A 183 2.05 9.43 8.94
N GLU A 184 3.34 9.10 8.84
CA GLU A 184 3.88 7.82 9.33
C GLU A 184 3.75 7.67 10.86
N LYS A 185 4.07 8.73 11.62
CA LYS A 185 3.91 8.74 13.08
C LYS A 185 2.45 8.54 13.50
N TYR A 186 1.52 9.18 12.79
CA TYR A 186 0.10 9.06 13.08
C TYR A 186 -0.38 7.61 12.94
N LEU A 187 -0.04 6.94 11.84
CA LEU A 187 -0.35 5.52 11.65
C LEU A 187 0.28 4.65 12.75
N LYS A 188 1.55 4.91 13.09
CA LYS A 188 2.26 4.17 14.14
C LYS A 188 1.61 4.36 15.51
N GLN A 189 1.15 5.56 15.82
CA GLN A 189 0.48 5.85 17.08
C GLN A 189 -0.85 5.10 17.22
N HIS A 190 -1.61 4.98 16.13
CA HIS A 190 -2.96 4.40 16.17
C HIS A 190 -2.99 2.89 15.91
N TYR A 191 -2.09 2.37 15.08
CA TYR A 191 -2.12 0.98 14.63
C TYR A 191 -0.77 0.26 14.79
N GLY A 192 0.18 0.82 15.54
CA GLY A 192 1.47 0.19 15.79
C GLY A 192 1.36 -1.18 16.44
N GLU A 193 0.51 -1.32 17.46
CA GLU A 193 0.26 -2.61 18.12
C GLU A 193 -0.43 -3.61 17.18
N VAL A 194 -1.38 -3.13 16.37
CA VAL A 194 -2.05 -3.93 15.35
C VAL A 194 -1.06 -4.47 14.31
N LEU A 195 -0.11 -3.64 13.87
CA LEU A 195 0.94 -4.05 12.94
C LEU A 195 1.84 -5.14 13.53
N GLU A 196 2.34 -4.95 14.75
CA GLU A 196 3.22 -5.94 15.37
C GLU A 196 2.50 -7.26 15.67
N HIS A 197 1.22 -7.19 16.08
CA HIS A 197 0.39 -8.37 16.24
C HIS A 197 0.19 -9.12 14.89
N ALA A 198 -0.07 -8.37 13.82
CA ALA A 198 -0.28 -8.94 12.50
C ALA A 198 0.97 -9.59 11.91
N LYS A 199 2.16 -9.00 12.11
CA LYS A 199 3.44 -9.61 11.71
C LYS A 199 3.58 -11.02 12.28
N GLY A 200 3.25 -11.21 13.57
CA GLY A 200 3.31 -12.52 14.22
C GLY A 200 2.38 -13.56 13.59
N ASN A 201 1.12 -13.20 13.37
CA ASN A 201 0.11 -14.13 12.82
C ASN A 201 0.31 -14.43 11.34
N VAL A 202 0.75 -13.44 10.56
CA VAL A 202 1.13 -13.62 9.15
C VAL A 202 2.33 -14.55 9.05
N TYR A 203 3.38 -14.30 9.85
CA TYR A 203 4.55 -15.18 9.90
C TYR A 203 4.18 -16.63 10.25
N ALA A 204 3.36 -16.82 11.30
CA ALA A 204 2.91 -18.16 11.71
C ALA A 204 2.11 -18.86 10.60
N THR A 205 1.25 -18.14 9.89
CA THR A 205 0.46 -18.66 8.78
C THR A 205 1.35 -19.07 7.61
N THR A 206 2.27 -18.19 7.18
CA THR A 206 3.23 -18.48 6.11
C THR A 206 4.13 -19.66 6.46
N GLN A 207 4.62 -19.76 7.70
CA GLN A 207 5.42 -20.89 8.17
C GLN A 207 4.63 -22.20 8.16
N SER A 208 3.40 -22.18 8.69
CA SER A 208 2.55 -23.37 8.72
C SER A 208 2.30 -23.90 7.32
N ILE A 209 1.90 -23.05 6.38
CA ILE A 209 1.62 -23.46 5.00
C ILE A 209 2.92 -23.87 4.30
N GLY A 210 3.97 -23.07 4.40
CA GLY A 210 5.27 -23.33 3.76
C GLY A 210 5.89 -24.67 4.16
N SER A 211 5.72 -25.08 5.42
CA SER A 211 6.17 -26.40 5.89
C SER A 211 5.48 -27.58 5.19
N THR A 212 4.23 -27.38 4.76
CA THR A 212 3.43 -28.42 4.08
C THR A 212 3.58 -28.38 2.57
N THR A 213 3.68 -27.19 1.96
CA THR A 213 3.88 -27.01 0.52
C THR A 213 5.33 -27.26 0.08
N GLY A 214 6.22 -27.44 1.06
CA GLY A 214 7.64 -27.68 0.85
C GLY A 214 8.38 -26.43 0.41
N LEU A 215 7.92 -25.21 0.75
CA LEU A 215 8.62 -23.96 0.49
C LEU A 215 10.06 -24.05 1.01
N ARG A 216 11.05 -23.63 0.22
CA ARG A 216 12.45 -23.67 0.65
C ARG A 216 12.68 -22.78 1.88
N ILE A 217 13.56 -23.24 2.77
CA ILE A 217 13.88 -22.55 4.03
C ILE A 217 14.43 -21.14 3.75
N ASP A 218 15.29 -20.96 2.75
CA ASP A 218 15.84 -19.66 2.38
C ASP A 218 14.75 -18.66 1.94
N MET A 219 13.70 -19.14 1.27
CA MET A 219 12.56 -18.30 0.88
C MET A 219 11.66 -17.95 2.06
N LEU A 220 11.49 -18.88 3.01
CA LEU A 220 10.78 -18.62 4.25
C LEU A 220 11.50 -17.59 5.12
N GLU A 221 12.83 -17.75 5.28
CA GLU A 221 13.68 -16.80 6.03
C GLU A 221 13.69 -15.42 5.39
N ARG A 222 13.73 -15.34 4.06
CA ARG A 222 13.58 -14.09 3.31
C ARG A 222 12.24 -13.42 3.61
N ALA A 223 11.13 -14.14 3.43
CA ALA A 223 9.79 -13.59 3.68
C ALA A 223 9.66 -13.11 5.14
N ALA A 224 10.18 -13.88 6.10
CA ALA A 224 10.22 -13.47 7.51
C ALA A 224 11.05 -12.20 7.72
N GLY A 225 12.22 -12.11 7.10
CA GLY A 225 13.10 -10.93 7.18
C GLY A 225 12.47 -9.66 6.59
N GLN A 226 11.66 -9.81 5.53
CA GLN A 226 10.87 -8.72 4.96
C GLN A 226 9.74 -8.31 5.91
N LEU A 227 8.92 -9.28 6.37
CA LEU A 227 7.81 -9.05 7.30
C LEU A 227 8.24 -8.29 8.56
N GLN A 228 9.40 -8.66 9.13
CA GLN A 228 9.96 -8.00 10.32
C GLN A 228 10.25 -6.50 10.07
N ARG A 229 10.76 -6.17 8.88
CA ARG A 229 11.12 -4.79 8.49
C ARG A 229 9.93 -3.92 8.11
N VAL A 230 8.79 -4.53 7.82
CA VAL A 230 7.61 -3.77 7.40
C VAL A 230 7.27 -2.70 8.42
N THR A 231 7.11 -1.47 7.95
CA THR A 231 6.69 -0.33 8.75
C THR A 231 5.55 0.42 8.04
N PHE A 232 4.98 1.42 8.69
CA PHE A 232 3.99 2.26 8.03
C PHE A 232 4.61 3.13 6.92
N GLY A 233 3.87 3.29 5.84
CA GLY A 233 4.15 4.27 4.81
C GLY A 233 3.95 5.70 5.32
N SER A 234 4.60 6.64 4.64
CA SER A 234 4.21 8.04 4.72
C SER A 234 2.99 8.23 3.83
N PHE A 235 1.85 8.59 4.42
CA PHE A 235 0.61 8.81 3.67
C PHE A 235 0.11 10.24 3.86
N ASP A 236 -0.11 10.93 2.75
CA ASP A 236 -0.37 12.37 2.72
C ASP A 236 -1.85 12.72 2.51
N HIS A 237 -2.75 12.24 3.37
CA HIS A 237 -4.18 12.54 3.24
C HIS A 237 -4.87 12.75 4.58
N LEU A 238 -4.31 13.63 5.40
CA LEU A 238 -4.86 13.98 6.71
C LEU A 238 -6.03 14.99 6.62
N LYS A 239 -6.77 15.02 5.51
CA LYS A 239 -8.12 15.58 5.34
C LYS A 239 -8.83 14.84 4.21
N GLY A 240 -8.79 13.51 4.27
CA GLY A 240 -9.42 12.59 3.32
C GLY A 240 -8.83 12.65 1.92
N LEU A 241 -9.19 11.66 1.11
CA LEU A 241 -9.15 11.79 -0.34
C LEU A 241 -10.35 12.64 -0.76
N VAL A 242 -10.11 13.78 -1.42
CA VAL A 242 -11.11 14.38 -2.31
C VAL A 242 -10.97 13.71 -3.68
N THR A 243 -11.16 12.39 -3.72
CA THR A 243 -11.38 11.63 -4.96
C THR A 243 -12.53 10.65 -4.71
N SER A 244 -13.33 10.42 -5.75
CA SER A 244 -14.68 9.85 -5.63
C SER A 244 -14.74 8.34 -5.37
N ASP A 245 -13.66 7.55 -5.48
CA ASP A 245 -13.88 6.11 -5.75
C ASP A 245 -12.95 5.07 -5.09
N ASN A 246 -11.96 5.43 -4.26
CA ASN A 246 -11.08 4.40 -3.68
C ASN A 246 -11.30 4.23 -2.17
N SER A 247 -12.30 3.44 -1.82
CA SER A 247 -12.63 3.03 -0.45
C SER A 247 -12.00 1.69 -0.06
N GLY A 248 -10.74 1.46 -0.43
CA GLY A 248 -10.07 0.18 -0.24
C GLY A 248 -8.62 0.37 0.18
N ALA A 249 -8.10 -0.57 0.97
CA ALA A 249 -6.68 -0.66 1.30
C ALA A 249 -5.83 -0.39 0.04
N ALA A 250 -4.75 0.36 0.21
CA ALA A 250 -3.75 0.45 -0.83
C ALA A 250 -2.44 0.01 -0.21
N GLY A 251 -2.13 -1.26 -0.39
CA GLY A 251 -0.76 -1.69 -0.42
C GLY A 251 0.07 -0.78 -1.26
N ASP A 252 1.31 -0.63 -0.84
CA ASP A 252 2.26 0.12 -1.60
C ASP A 252 2.76 -0.67 -2.83
N TYR A 253 1.85 -1.02 -3.73
CA TYR A 253 2.15 -1.71 -4.99
C TYR A 253 2.84 -0.79 -6.00
N GLN A 254 2.75 0.53 -5.80
CA GLN A 254 3.29 1.50 -6.74
C GLN A 254 4.80 1.70 -6.61
N ILE A 255 5.38 1.55 -5.41
CA ILE A 255 6.83 1.69 -5.24
C ILE A 255 7.52 0.41 -4.76
N GLY A 256 6.77 -0.69 -4.60
CA GLY A 256 7.35 -2.01 -4.30
C GLY A 256 8.07 -2.08 -2.95
N SER A 257 7.68 -1.26 -1.96
CA SER A 257 8.44 -1.12 -0.71
C SER A 257 7.95 -2.04 0.43
N LEU A 258 8.74 -2.17 1.50
CA LEU A 258 8.34 -2.83 2.75
C LEU A 258 7.52 -1.88 3.64
N ARG A 259 6.52 -1.22 3.05
CA ARG A 259 5.63 -0.28 3.75
C ARG A 259 4.18 -0.66 3.59
N VAL A 260 3.42 -0.49 4.67
CA VAL A 260 1.97 -0.72 4.72
C VAL A 260 1.23 0.57 5.00
N GLU A 261 0.03 0.71 4.45
CA GLU A 261 -0.78 1.90 4.59
C GLU A 261 -2.19 1.53 5.02
N ILE A 262 -2.74 2.31 5.95
CA ILE A 262 -4.13 2.20 6.35
C ILE A 262 -4.81 3.51 5.97
N GLN A 263 -5.72 3.45 5.01
CA GLN A 263 -6.52 4.62 4.63
C GLN A 263 -7.66 4.83 5.62
N PHE A 264 -7.91 6.08 5.98
CA PHE A 264 -9.02 6.51 6.83
C PHE A 264 -9.60 7.83 6.30
N ASP A 265 -10.88 8.05 6.53
CA ASP A 265 -11.55 9.31 6.18
C ASP A 265 -11.26 10.39 7.23
N GLY A 266 -11.56 11.65 6.92
CA GLY A 266 -11.44 12.76 7.88
C GLY A 266 -10.04 13.36 7.97
N SER A 267 -9.74 14.09 9.07
CA SER A 267 -8.51 14.89 9.17
C SER A 267 -7.47 14.40 10.20
N VAL A 268 -6.24 14.96 10.26
CA VAL A 268 -5.25 14.66 11.35
C VAL A 268 -5.92 14.74 12.73
N ARG A 269 -6.86 15.68 12.89
CA ARG A 269 -7.51 16.00 14.16
C ARG A 269 -8.85 15.29 14.35
N SER A 270 -9.43 14.76 13.27
CA SER A 270 -10.78 14.23 13.25
C SER A 270 -10.89 13.09 12.24
N ALA A 271 -9.92 12.18 12.27
CA ALA A 271 -9.94 11.01 11.41
C ALA A 271 -11.08 10.09 11.84
N ARG A 272 -11.84 9.59 10.89
CA ARG A 272 -12.68 8.42 11.11
C ARG A 272 -11.77 7.20 11.04
N LEU A 273 -11.13 6.91 12.17
CA LEU A 273 -10.30 5.73 12.32
C LEU A 273 -11.10 4.46 12.00
N ARG A 274 -10.42 3.47 11.45
CA ARG A 274 -10.95 2.12 11.30
C ARG A 274 -11.04 1.47 12.67
N SER A 275 -11.94 0.52 12.82
CA SER A 275 -11.89 -0.37 13.98
C SER A 275 -10.59 -1.17 13.96
N ASP A 276 -10.11 -1.59 15.13
CA ASP A 276 -8.90 -2.41 15.22
C ASP A 276 -9.02 -3.72 14.42
N SER A 277 -10.20 -4.32 14.36
CA SER A 277 -10.45 -5.52 13.56
C SER A 277 -10.33 -5.26 12.06
N ASP A 278 -10.85 -4.13 11.58
CA ASP A 278 -10.75 -3.77 10.16
C ASP A 278 -9.31 -3.40 9.79
N ALA A 279 -8.63 -2.64 10.66
CA ALA A 279 -7.22 -2.32 10.50
C ALA A 279 -6.35 -3.58 10.53
N TYR A 280 -6.65 -4.53 11.42
CA TYR A 280 -5.93 -5.78 11.53
C TYR A 280 -6.02 -6.62 10.26
N TYR A 281 -7.22 -6.74 9.69
CA TYR A 281 -7.42 -7.40 8.40
C TYR A 281 -6.62 -6.73 7.27
N VAL A 282 -6.74 -5.40 7.14
CA VAL A 282 -6.00 -4.64 6.11
C VAL A 282 -4.50 -4.85 6.26
N VAL A 283 -3.95 -4.73 7.47
CA VAL A 283 -2.52 -4.90 7.70
C VAL A 283 -2.08 -6.34 7.42
N ALA A 284 -2.88 -7.35 7.78
CA ALA A 284 -2.56 -8.74 7.48
C ALA A 284 -2.49 -9.00 5.97
N HIS A 285 -3.43 -8.45 5.19
CA HIS A 285 -3.41 -8.51 3.73
C HIS A 285 -2.13 -7.89 3.17
N GLU A 286 -1.78 -6.68 3.61
CA GLU A 286 -0.59 -5.98 3.09
C GLU A 286 0.74 -6.60 3.50
N LEU A 287 0.78 -7.24 4.68
CA LEU A 287 1.94 -8.01 5.12
C LEU A 287 2.19 -9.24 4.25
N HIS A 288 1.14 -9.92 3.77
CA HIS A 288 1.32 -11.03 2.81
C HIS A 288 1.96 -10.55 1.52
N HIS A 289 1.52 -9.41 0.98
CA HIS A 289 2.21 -8.77 -0.14
C HIS A 289 3.65 -8.41 0.19
N ALA A 290 3.92 -7.87 1.38
CA ALA A 290 5.28 -7.53 1.77
C ALA A 290 6.21 -8.75 1.87
N GLY A 291 5.68 -9.94 2.18
CA GLY A 291 6.42 -11.20 2.18
C GLY A 291 6.45 -11.93 0.83
N SER A 292 5.80 -11.40 -0.21
CA SER A 292 5.73 -12.04 -1.52
C SER A 292 7.05 -11.94 -2.29
N ALA A 293 7.07 -12.58 -3.47
CA ALA A 293 8.14 -12.50 -4.45
C ALA A 293 8.36 -11.06 -4.96
N GLN A 294 9.54 -10.80 -5.53
CA GLN A 294 9.89 -9.50 -6.11
C GLN A 294 10.64 -9.64 -7.44
N THR A 295 10.43 -8.73 -8.38
CA THR A 295 11.15 -8.72 -9.67
C THR A 295 12.61 -8.24 -9.50
N GLN A 296 13.42 -8.32 -10.56
CA GLN A 296 14.79 -7.77 -10.56
C GLN A 296 14.81 -6.25 -10.37
N GLU A 297 13.75 -5.57 -10.78
CA GLU A 297 13.51 -4.14 -10.62
C GLU A 297 12.93 -3.78 -9.23
N ASN A 298 12.86 -4.74 -8.31
CA ASN A 298 12.33 -4.60 -6.94
C ASN A 298 10.84 -4.30 -6.83
N TYR A 299 10.03 -4.65 -7.82
CA TYR A 299 8.58 -4.59 -7.64
C TYR A 299 8.10 -5.86 -6.96
N ARG A 300 7.31 -5.72 -5.87
CA ARG A 300 6.59 -6.84 -5.28
C ARG A 300 5.66 -7.40 -6.35
N CYS A 301 5.87 -8.64 -6.74
CA CYS A 301 5.12 -9.27 -7.82
C CYS A 301 4.19 -10.36 -7.30
N GLY A 302 4.61 -11.16 -6.32
CA GLY A 302 3.85 -12.33 -5.89
C GLY A 302 3.53 -13.25 -7.08
N LEU A 303 2.28 -13.23 -7.55
CA LEU A 303 1.84 -13.94 -8.77
C LEU A 303 1.42 -13.03 -9.93
N GLN A 304 1.75 -11.74 -9.85
CA GLN A 304 1.38 -10.72 -10.84
C GLN A 304 2.61 -10.05 -11.45
N ILE A 305 2.69 -10.01 -12.78
CA ILE A 305 3.72 -9.27 -13.53
C ILE A 305 3.05 -8.60 -14.73
N ASN A 306 3.43 -7.35 -15.03
CA ASN A 306 3.00 -6.60 -16.22
C ASN A 306 1.46 -6.55 -16.43
N GLY A 307 0.69 -6.54 -15.34
CA GLY A 307 -0.77 -6.49 -15.38
C GLY A 307 -1.47 -7.85 -15.53
N GLU A 308 -0.74 -8.94 -15.74
CA GLU A 308 -1.28 -10.31 -15.75
C GLU A 308 -1.15 -10.95 -14.37
N GLY A 309 -2.09 -11.82 -14.00
CA GLY A 309 -1.99 -12.57 -12.73
C GLY A 309 -2.61 -11.88 -11.51
N LEU A 310 -3.29 -10.74 -11.68
CA LEU A 310 -3.88 -9.98 -10.58
C LEU A 310 -4.83 -10.84 -9.73
N GLU A 311 -5.72 -11.61 -10.37
CA GLU A 311 -6.67 -12.45 -9.66
C GLU A 311 -5.98 -13.56 -8.85
N ALA A 312 -4.95 -14.18 -9.40
CA ALA A 312 -4.18 -15.20 -8.69
C ALA A 312 -3.41 -14.60 -7.51
N ASN A 313 -2.81 -13.41 -7.71
CA ASN A 313 -2.06 -12.71 -6.69
C ASN A 313 -2.96 -12.26 -5.52
N GLU A 314 -4.03 -11.52 -5.81
CA GLU A 314 -4.98 -11.04 -4.82
C GLU A 314 -5.76 -12.18 -4.18
N GLY A 315 -6.12 -13.21 -4.95
CA GLY A 315 -6.73 -14.43 -4.45
C GLY A 315 -5.84 -15.15 -3.43
N MET A 316 -4.53 -15.26 -3.69
CA MET A 316 -3.57 -15.83 -2.74
C MET A 316 -3.44 -14.95 -1.50
N THR A 317 -3.14 -13.66 -1.67
CA THR A 317 -2.96 -12.74 -0.55
C THR A 317 -4.19 -12.70 0.35
N GLU A 318 -5.36 -12.50 -0.22
CA GLU A 318 -6.60 -12.41 0.54
C GLU A 318 -6.92 -13.72 1.24
N TYR A 319 -6.70 -14.86 0.57
CA TYR A 319 -6.86 -16.16 1.20
C TYR A 319 -5.93 -16.33 2.41
N LEU A 320 -4.65 -15.99 2.27
CA LEU A 320 -3.67 -16.06 3.36
C LEU A 320 -3.99 -15.06 4.48
N ALA A 321 -4.50 -13.87 4.15
CA ALA A 321 -4.94 -12.87 5.11
C ALA A 321 -6.12 -13.39 5.94
N GLN A 322 -7.14 -13.97 5.28
CA GLN A 322 -8.26 -14.63 5.96
C GLN A 322 -7.76 -15.70 6.92
N LEU A 323 -6.83 -16.58 6.50
CA LEU A 323 -6.25 -17.58 7.39
C LEU A 323 -5.55 -16.95 8.60
N SER A 324 -4.81 -15.86 8.38
CA SER A 324 -4.03 -15.16 9.42
C SER A 324 -4.90 -14.51 10.49
N ILE A 325 -6.09 -14.03 10.11
CA ILE A 325 -7.02 -13.36 11.04
C ILE A 325 -8.09 -14.30 11.63
N GLY A 326 -7.96 -15.61 11.43
CA GLY A 326 -8.90 -16.61 11.98
C GLY A 326 -10.09 -16.96 11.08
N SER A 327 -10.01 -16.65 9.79
CA SER A 327 -10.94 -17.03 8.72
C SER A 327 -12.39 -16.54 8.87
N PRO A 328 -12.66 -15.30 9.31
CA PRO A 328 -14.02 -14.79 9.48
C PRO A 328 -14.83 -14.71 8.17
N GLY A 329 -14.14 -14.71 7.01
CA GLY A 329 -14.73 -14.76 5.67
C GLY A 329 -14.99 -16.16 5.12
N ILE A 330 -14.51 -17.22 5.79
CA ILE A 330 -14.63 -18.61 5.33
C ILE A 330 -15.63 -19.34 6.23
N GLU A 331 -16.81 -19.63 5.68
CA GLU A 331 -17.90 -20.28 6.39
C GLU A 331 -17.88 -21.79 6.14
N ARG A 332 -18.06 -22.57 7.21
CA ARG A 332 -18.36 -23.99 7.09
C ARG A 332 -19.86 -24.19 7.00
N VAL A 333 -20.30 -24.76 5.89
CA VAL A 333 -21.71 -25.10 5.63
C VAL A 333 -21.87 -26.62 5.53
N THR A 334 -23.11 -27.11 5.56
CA THR A 334 -23.42 -28.56 5.55
C THR A 334 -22.80 -29.29 4.36
N ASP A 335 -22.70 -28.63 3.21
CA ASP A 335 -22.22 -29.21 1.95
C ASP A 335 -20.77 -28.81 1.59
N GLY A 336 -20.01 -28.20 2.52
CA GLY A 336 -18.61 -27.83 2.29
C GLY A 336 -18.20 -26.51 2.90
N LEU A 337 -17.26 -25.81 2.24
CA LEU A 337 -16.82 -24.47 2.62
C LEU A 337 -17.39 -23.43 1.65
N ARG A 338 -17.60 -22.22 2.14
CA ARG A 338 -18.07 -21.08 1.35
C ARG A 338 -17.31 -19.83 1.74
N ILE A 339 -17.07 -18.96 0.76
CA ILE A 339 -16.61 -17.59 1.02
C ILE A 339 -17.81 -16.64 1.14
N ARG A 340 -17.82 -15.85 2.21
CA ARG A 340 -18.79 -14.78 2.46
C ARG A 340 -18.89 -13.80 1.30
N GLN A 341 -20.07 -13.19 1.13
CA GLN A 341 -20.34 -12.33 -0.02
C GLN A 341 -19.58 -11.00 0.01
N ASP A 342 -19.25 -10.53 1.21
CA ASP A 342 -18.57 -9.26 1.47
C ASP A 342 -17.04 -9.38 1.48
N VAL A 343 -16.49 -10.58 1.30
CA VAL A 343 -15.04 -10.80 1.20
C VAL A 343 -14.51 -10.24 -0.14
N PRO A 344 -13.49 -9.37 -0.12
CA PRO A 344 -12.81 -8.93 -1.33
C PRO A 344 -12.30 -10.12 -2.15
N TYR A 345 -12.29 -10.01 -3.48
CA TYR A 345 -11.83 -11.09 -4.35
C TYR A 345 -12.46 -12.46 -4.06
N ARG A 346 -13.73 -12.47 -3.62
CA ARG A 346 -14.46 -13.69 -3.20
C ARG A 346 -14.25 -14.90 -4.10
N VAL A 347 -14.32 -14.71 -5.42
CA VAL A 347 -14.17 -15.80 -6.40
C VAL A 347 -12.73 -16.32 -6.42
N PRO A 348 -11.70 -15.48 -6.63
CA PRO A 348 -10.30 -15.88 -6.49
C PRO A 348 -9.96 -16.56 -5.15
N VAL A 349 -10.45 -16.02 -4.03
CA VAL A 349 -10.23 -16.59 -2.69
C VAL A 349 -10.84 -17.99 -2.60
N PHE A 350 -12.04 -18.19 -3.15
CA PHE A 350 -12.68 -19.49 -3.16
C PHE A 350 -11.92 -20.47 -4.07
N ALA A 351 -11.41 -20.02 -5.22
CA ALA A 351 -10.55 -20.84 -6.06
C ALA A 351 -9.26 -21.29 -5.33
N MET A 352 -8.61 -20.39 -4.58
CA MET A 352 -7.44 -20.74 -3.76
C MET A 352 -7.78 -21.73 -2.64
N LEU A 353 -8.91 -21.53 -1.96
CA LEU A 353 -9.39 -22.46 -0.93
C LEU A 353 -9.60 -23.87 -1.49
N GLU A 354 -10.28 -23.98 -2.64
CA GLU A 354 -10.54 -25.27 -3.30
C GLU A 354 -9.23 -25.97 -3.70
N LEU A 355 -8.27 -25.24 -4.27
CA LEU A 355 -6.95 -25.78 -4.58
C LEU A 355 -6.20 -26.23 -3.32
N HIS A 356 -6.31 -25.47 -2.22
CA HIS A 356 -5.66 -25.84 -0.96
C HIS A 356 -6.28 -27.11 -0.35
N GLU A 357 -7.60 -27.24 -0.36
CA GLU A 357 -8.27 -28.45 0.14
C GLU A 357 -7.95 -29.68 -0.73
N GLN A 358 -7.85 -29.51 -2.06
CA GLN A 358 -7.38 -30.56 -2.97
C GLN A 358 -5.94 -30.99 -2.66
N PHE A 359 -5.07 -30.02 -2.35
CA PHE A 359 -3.69 -30.28 -1.93
C PHE A 359 -3.62 -31.06 -0.61
N LYS A 360 -4.36 -30.62 0.42
CA LYS A 360 -4.44 -31.33 1.71
C LYS A 360 -4.97 -32.75 1.57
N ALA A 361 -5.88 -32.98 0.62
CA ALA A 361 -6.41 -34.30 0.30
C ALA A 361 -5.47 -35.15 -0.59
N GLY A 362 -4.29 -34.64 -0.97
CA GLY A 362 -3.31 -35.35 -1.81
C GLY A 362 -3.74 -35.52 -3.26
N LYS A 363 -4.72 -34.74 -3.75
CA LYS A 363 -5.28 -34.89 -5.10
C LYS A 363 -4.41 -34.26 -6.19
N ASN A 364 -3.79 -33.12 -5.89
CA ASN A 364 -2.84 -32.43 -6.76
C ASN A 364 -1.92 -31.53 -5.92
N ASN A 365 -0.95 -30.88 -6.57
CA ASN A 365 0.01 -29.98 -5.94
C ASN A 365 -0.14 -28.51 -6.39
N HIS A 366 -1.25 -28.13 -7.05
CA HIS A 366 -1.38 -26.81 -7.66
C HIS A 366 -1.29 -25.67 -6.64
N PHE A 367 -1.95 -25.80 -5.48
CA PHE A 367 -1.82 -24.81 -4.41
C PHE A 367 -0.38 -24.67 -3.92
N ALA A 368 0.33 -25.79 -3.72
CA ALA A 368 1.72 -25.76 -3.28
C ALA A 368 2.62 -25.08 -4.32
N VAL A 369 2.39 -25.32 -5.62
CA VAL A 369 3.12 -24.65 -6.70
C VAL A 369 2.86 -23.13 -6.68
N LEU A 370 1.59 -22.71 -6.57
CA LEU A 370 1.23 -21.29 -6.53
C LEU A 370 1.75 -20.58 -5.28
N PHE A 371 1.64 -21.21 -4.11
CA PHE A 371 2.14 -20.67 -2.86
C PHE A 371 3.67 -20.52 -2.88
N ASN A 372 4.38 -21.52 -3.41
CA ASN A 372 5.83 -21.47 -3.53
C ASN A 372 6.26 -20.37 -4.53
N ALA A 373 5.59 -20.28 -5.68
CA ALA A 373 5.83 -19.23 -6.66
C ALA A 373 5.52 -17.82 -6.11
N TYR A 374 4.43 -17.67 -5.35
CA TYR A 374 4.07 -16.42 -4.66
C TYR A 374 5.19 -15.90 -3.76
N HIS A 375 6.03 -16.78 -3.20
CA HIS A 375 7.19 -16.42 -2.38
C HIS A 375 8.54 -16.47 -3.13
N GLY A 376 8.54 -16.68 -4.46
CA GLY A 376 9.72 -16.65 -5.32
C GLY A 376 10.40 -18.02 -5.51
N ASP A 377 9.79 -19.11 -5.04
CA ASP A 377 10.29 -20.47 -5.24
C ASP A 377 9.66 -21.15 -6.47
N VAL A 378 10.15 -20.78 -7.66
CA VAL A 378 9.69 -21.38 -8.92
C VAL A 378 10.62 -22.53 -9.33
N ARG A 379 10.13 -23.77 -9.17
CA ARG A 379 10.90 -25.00 -9.47
C ARG A 379 10.74 -25.51 -10.89
N GLY A 380 9.71 -25.07 -11.59
CA GLY A 380 9.42 -25.48 -12.96
C GLY A 380 8.32 -24.64 -13.60
N GLN A 381 8.66 -23.96 -14.69
CA GLN A 381 7.74 -23.10 -15.44
C GLN A 381 6.47 -23.85 -15.89
N ALA A 382 6.61 -25.05 -16.45
CA ALA A 382 5.45 -25.83 -16.92
C ALA A 382 4.51 -26.25 -15.76
N GLN A 383 5.05 -26.50 -14.56
CA GLN A 383 4.22 -26.80 -13.39
C GLN A 383 3.48 -25.55 -12.91
N LEU A 384 4.16 -24.39 -12.95
CA LEU A 384 3.55 -23.11 -12.62
C LEU A 384 2.42 -22.74 -13.59
N GLU A 385 2.64 -22.90 -14.90
CA GLU A 385 1.61 -22.71 -15.92
C GLU A 385 0.39 -23.61 -15.66
N GLN A 386 0.59 -24.91 -15.41
CA GLN A 386 -0.50 -25.84 -15.10
C GLN A 386 -1.27 -25.46 -13.82
N ALA A 387 -0.57 -24.94 -12.81
CA ALA A 387 -1.19 -24.51 -11.57
C ALA A 387 -2.00 -23.21 -11.77
N LEU A 388 -1.50 -22.27 -12.57
CA LEU A 388 -2.23 -21.06 -12.99
C LEU A 388 -3.47 -21.44 -13.80
N ASP A 389 -3.35 -22.36 -14.76
CA ASP A 389 -4.49 -22.87 -15.53
C ASP A 389 -5.55 -23.54 -14.66
N ALA A 390 -5.12 -24.29 -13.64
CA ALA A 390 -6.04 -24.90 -12.66
C ALA A 390 -6.78 -23.82 -11.86
N PHE A 391 -6.07 -22.79 -11.40
CA PHE A 391 -6.66 -21.64 -10.71
C PHE A 391 -7.71 -20.92 -11.58
N TYR A 392 -7.35 -20.52 -12.80
CA TYR A 392 -8.28 -19.78 -13.67
C TYR A 392 -9.49 -20.61 -14.12
N ARG A 393 -9.32 -21.94 -14.30
CA ARG A 393 -10.47 -22.83 -14.53
C ARG A 393 -11.43 -22.86 -13.33
N GLN A 394 -10.87 -22.90 -12.11
CA GLN A 394 -11.68 -22.88 -10.89
C GLN A 394 -12.38 -21.52 -10.69
N ASP A 395 -11.68 -20.40 -10.93
CA ASP A 395 -12.25 -19.05 -10.86
C ASP A 395 -13.45 -18.89 -11.81
N VAL A 396 -13.32 -19.36 -13.05
CA VAL A 396 -14.41 -19.35 -14.05
C VAL A 396 -15.56 -20.25 -13.61
N ALA A 397 -15.29 -21.46 -13.13
CA ALA A 397 -16.32 -22.39 -12.67
C ALA A 397 -17.14 -21.81 -11.51
N ILE A 398 -16.47 -21.25 -10.50
CA ILE A 398 -17.11 -20.62 -9.33
C ILE A 398 -17.90 -19.38 -9.76
N SER A 399 -17.33 -18.53 -10.64
CA SER A 399 -18.05 -17.38 -11.21
C SER A 399 -19.38 -17.80 -11.85
N GLY A 400 -19.36 -18.89 -12.61
CA GLY A 400 -20.55 -19.45 -13.26
C GLY A 400 -21.58 -20.05 -12.29
N GLN A 401 -21.14 -20.57 -11.14
CA GLN A 401 -22.03 -21.05 -10.08
C GLN A 401 -22.71 -19.91 -9.32
N LEU A 402 -21.98 -18.82 -9.05
CA LEU A 402 -22.50 -17.66 -8.32
C LEU A 402 -23.40 -16.75 -9.14
N SER A 403 -23.38 -16.89 -10.47
CA SER A 403 -24.22 -16.14 -11.41
C SER A 403 -25.57 -16.80 -11.68
N LYS A 404 -25.80 -18.00 -11.14
CA LYS A 404 -27.07 -18.73 -11.17
C LYS A 404 -27.78 -18.57 -9.85
#